data_AF-A0A838ICQ6-F1
#
_entry.id   AF-A0A838ICQ6-F1
#
_cell.length_a   1.000
_cell.length_b   1.000
_cell.length_c   1.000
_cell.angle_alpha   90.00
_cell.angle_beta   90.00
_cell.angle_gamma   90.00
#
_symmetry.space_group_name_H-M   'P 1'
#
loop_
_entity.id
_entity.type
_entity.pdbx_description
1 polymer ?
#
loop_
_entity_poly.entity_id
_entity_poly.type
_entity_poly.pdbx_seq_one_letter_code
_entity_poly.pdbx_strand_id
1 'polypeptide(L)'
;MFNRQNASKILWLSLGCLLFASVLVPNSWTSFGKSAVPHIDAFSEDVRRADTALSSAPDRDSLAYEELARVAIYVQTRRLLRAGPMTSDELRRAAPILQDWQEQIAGQAHEGSRRALRAERNRELAAAFSRLDVHKIELELDRLDAQLMAARDHRAP
;
A
#
# COMPACT_ATOMS: atom_id res chain seq x y z
N MET A 1 3.15 -56.21 -1.61
CA MET A 1 2.86 -55.51 -2.88
C MET A 1 2.30 -54.13 -2.55
N PHE A 2 3.13 -53.08 -2.59
CA PHE A 2 2.68 -51.71 -2.32
C PHE A 2 1.97 -51.13 -3.55
N ASN A 3 0.74 -50.66 -3.34
CA ASN A 3 -0.20 -50.27 -4.39
C ASN A 3 0.21 -48.92 -5.02
N ARG A 4 0.82 -48.97 -6.22
CA ARG A 4 1.34 -47.80 -6.97
C ARG A 4 0.32 -46.67 -7.17
N GLN A 5 -0.98 -46.98 -7.18
CA GLN A 5 -2.04 -45.97 -7.31
C GLN A 5 -2.21 -45.08 -6.07
N ASN A 6 -1.87 -45.58 -4.89
CA ASN A 6 -1.98 -44.79 -3.66
C ASN A 6 -0.80 -43.81 -3.53
N ALA A 7 0.37 -44.19 -4.05
CA ALA A 7 1.56 -43.35 -4.04
C ALA A 7 1.39 -42.08 -4.90
N SER A 8 0.75 -42.17 -6.07
CA SER A 8 0.55 -40.98 -6.91
C SER A 8 -0.44 -40.00 -6.29
N LYS A 9 -1.54 -40.50 -5.70
CA LYS A 9 -2.53 -39.65 -5.01
C LYS A 9 -1.93 -38.90 -3.82
N ILE A 10 -1.07 -39.57 -3.05
CA ILE A 10 -0.35 -38.94 -1.92
C ILE A 10 0.64 -37.88 -2.42
N LEU A 11 1.31 -38.14 -3.56
CA LEU A 11 2.26 -37.20 -4.16
C LEU A 11 1.58 -35.95 -4.73
N TRP A 12 0.37 -36.09 -5.30
CA TRP A 12 -0.43 -34.96 -5.74
C TRP A 12 -1.02 -34.16 -4.58
N LEU A 13 -1.43 -34.83 -3.50
CA LEU A 13 -1.93 -34.15 -2.30
C LEU A 13 -0.82 -33.36 -1.59
N SER A 14 0.39 -33.92 -1.49
CA SER A 14 1.53 -33.24 -0.88
C SER A 14 2.03 -32.06 -1.71
N LEU A 15 2.00 -32.16 -3.05
CA LEU A 15 2.31 -31.04 -3.94
C LEU A 15 1.26 -29.92 -3.85
N GLY A 16 -0.03 -30.28 -3.76
CA GLY A 16 -1.11 -29.32 -3.54
C GLY A 16 -0.97 -28.58 -2.20
N CYS A 17 -0.63 -29.29 -1.12
CA CYS A 17 -0.36 -28.67 0.19
C CYS A 17 0.88 -27.76 0.18
N LEU A 18 1.95 -28.11 -0.56
CA LEU A 18 3.13 -27.26 -0.70
C LEU A 18 2.83 -25.95 -1.46
N LEU A 19 1.98 -26.01 -2.47
CA LEU A 19 1.54 -24.81 -3.22
C LEU A 19 0.57 -23.94 -2.43
N PHE A 20 -0.29 -24.52 -1.59
CA PHE A 20 -1.11 -23.74 -0.66
C PHE A 20 -0.31 -23.18 0.52
N ALA A 21 0.70 -23.92 0.99
CA ALA A 21 1.58 -23.46 2.06
C ALA A 21 2.47 -22.29 1.62
N SER A 22 2.84 -22.16 0.33
CA SER A 22 3.59 -21.00 -0.16
C SER A 22 2.77 -19.71 -0.18
N VAL A 23 1.45 -19.81 -0.35
CA VAL A 23 0.50 -18.68 -0.23
C VAL A 23 0.25 -18.32 1.24
N LEU A 24 0.46 -19.27 2.16
CA LEU A 24 0.25 -19.11 3.60
C LEU A 24 1.55 -18.92 4.40
N VAL A 25 2.72 -18.77 3.76
CA VAL A 25 3.93 -18.32 4.46
C VAL A 25 3.63 -16.91 4.97
N PRO A 26 3.53 -16.69 6.29
CA PRO A 26 3.44 -15.34 6.80
C PRO A 26 4.75 -14.66 6.42
N ASN A 27 4.70 -13.56 5.68
CA ASN A 27 5.86 -12.71 5.39
C ASN A 27 6.49 -12.10 6.67
N SER A 28 6.14 -12.58 7.87
CA SER A 28 6.72 -12.15 9.14
C SER A 28 8.21 -12.48 9.26
N TRP A 29 8.78 -13.33 8.38
CA TRP A 29 10.20 -13.71 8.40
C TRP A 29 11.13 -12.88 7.51
N THR A 30 10.60 -12.01 6.64
CA THR A 30 11.43 -11.04 5.88
C THR A 30 11.54 -9.68 6.56
N SER A 31 11.08 -9.54 7.81
CA SER A 31 11.22 -8.31 8.61
C SER A 31 12.66 -8.03 9.11
N PHE A 32 13.69 -8.60 8.47
CA PHE A 32 15.09 -8.19 8.65
C PHE A 32 15.37 -6.98 7.74
N GLY A 33 14.93 -5.81 8.17
CA GLY A 33 15.13 -4.58 7.42
C GLY A 33 14.19 -3.43 7.76
N LYS A 34 13.43 -3.49 8.86
CA LYS A 34 12.79 -2.30 9.43
C LYS A 34 13.88 -1.39 9.98
N SER A 35 14.62 -0.71 9.10
CA SER A 35 15.32 0.53 9.42
C SER A 35 14.35 1.34 10.24
N ALA A 36 14.78 1.79 11.43
CA ALA A 36 13.99 2.67 12.28
C ALA A 36 13.55 3.84 11.41
N VAL A 37 12.32 3.78 10.90
CA VAL A 37 11.76 4.85 10.10
C VAL A 37 11.70 6.02 11.07
N PRO A 38 12.38 7.14 10.80
CA PRO A 38 12.23 8.33 11.64
C PRO A 38 10.73 8.57 11.82
N HIS A 39 10.31 9.00 13.01
CA HIS A 39 8.90 9.19 13.35
C HIS A 39 8.29 10.32 12.50
N ILE A 40 8.11 10.08 11.21
CA ILE A 40 7.46 10.97 10.27
C ILE A 40 5.98 10.81 10.58
N ASP A 41 5.40 11.88 11.09
CA ASP A 41 3.96 11.97 11.35
C ASP A 41 3.28 12.46 10.07
N ALA A 42 2.03 12.02 9.83
CA ALA A 42 1.16 12.55 8.78
C ALA A 42 0.86 14.06 8.92
N PHE A 43 1.18 14.63 10.10
CA PHE A 43 1.11 16.06 10.38
C PHE A 43 2.46 16.79 10.35
N SER A 44 3.55 16.10 10.04
CA SER A 44 4.85 16.75 9.89
C SER A 44 4.83 17.79 8.77
N GLU A 45 5.66 18.81 8.93
CA GLU A 45 5.77 19.91 7.97
C GLU A 45 6.21 19.41 6.58
N ASP A 46 7.06 18.39 6.52
CA ASP A 46 7.52 17.79 5.26
C ASP A 46 6.37 17.09 4.53
N VAL A 47 5.53 16.34 5.25
CA VAL A 47 4.33 15.72 4.68
C VAL A 47 3.33 16.77 4.21
N ARG A 48 3.14 17.85 4.99
CA ARG A 48 2.26 18.96 4.61
C ARG A 48 2.76 19.68 3.36
N ARG A 49 4.07 19.93 3.27
CA ARG A 49 4.71 20.56 2.10
C ARG A 49 4.55 19.69 0.86
N ALA A 50 4.85 18.41 0.98
CA ALA A 50 4.65 17.43 -0.10
C ALA A 50 3.19 17.34 -0.55
N ASP A 51 2.25 17.26 0.40
CA ASP A 51 0.83 17.19 0.11
C ASP A 51 0.32 18.44 -0.62
N THR A 52 0.82 19.60 -0.19
CA THR A 52 0.49 20.90 -0.81
C THR A 52 1.08 20.99 -2.20
N ALA A 53 2.34 20.59 -2.40
CA ALA A 53 2.99 20.59 -3.71
C ALA A 53 2.34 19.61 -4.70
N LEU A 54 1.80 18.48 -4.22
CA LEU A 54 1.04 17.56 -5.06
C LEU A 54 -0.37 18.07 -5.38
N SER A 55 -0.98 18.85 -4.47
CA SER A 55 -2.33 19.41 -4.63
C SER A 55 -2.35 20.68 -5.49
N SER A 56 -1.32 21.52 -5.37
CA SER A 56 -1.14 22.75 -6.14
C SER A 56 -0.42 22.32 -7.41
N ALA A 57 -1.13 22.25 -8.54
CA ALA A 57 -0.64 21.78 -9.85
C ALA A 57 0.90 21.78 -9.92
N PRO A 58 1.54 20.60 -10.08
CA PRO A 58 2.91 20.34 -9.63
C PRO A 58 3.83 21.46 -10.09
N ASP A 59 4.15 22.35 -9.16
CA ASP A 59 5.10 23.42 -9.43
C ASP A 59 6.45 22.74 -9.60
N ARG A 60 6.92 22.72 -10.85
CA ARG A 60 7.75 21.66 -11.47
C ARG A 60 9.10 21.45 -10.79
N ASP A 61 9.53 22.42 -9.98
CA ASP A 61 10.86 22.48 -9.36
C ASP A 61 10.85 22.29 -7.83
N SER A 62 9.68 22.05 -7.22
CA SER A 62 9.52 22.27 -5.76
C SER A 62 9.96 21.10 -4.86
N LEU A 63 10.00 19.87 -5.35
CA LEU A 63 10.29 18.68 -4.54
C LEU A 63 11.01 17.60 -5.34
N ALA A 64 12.15 17.14 -4.84
CA ALA A 64 12.85 15.99 -5.40
C ALA A 64 12.00 14.72 -5.27
N TYR A 65 11.93 13.92 -6.33
CA TYR A 65 11.14 12.68 -6.33
C TYR A 65 11.56 11.71 -5.21
N GLU A 66 12.85 11.66 -4.86
CA GLU A 66 13.36 10.88 -3.73
C GLU A 66 12.74 11.33 -2.39
N GLU A 67 12.54 12.63 -2.22
CA GLU A 67 11.91 13.18 -1.01
C GLU A 67 10.43 12.82 -0.97
N LEU A 68 9.72 12.95 -2.10
CA LEU A 68 8.34 12.50 -2.23
C LEU A 68 8.19 11.01 -1.94
N ALA A 69 9.08 10.17 -2.46
CA ALA A 69 9.06 8.72 -2.22
C ALA A 69 9.22 8.38 -0.74
N ARG A 70 10.07 9.11 0.01
CA ARG A 70 10.24 8.92 1.46
C ARG A 70 8.99 9.27 2.26
N VAL A 71 8.22 10.26 1.83
CA VAL A 71 7.03 10.74 2.56
C VAL A 71 5.70 10.23 1.99
N ALA A 72 5.72 9.49 0.88
CA ALA A 72 4.53 9.11 0.11
C ALA A 72 3.47 8.39 0.97
N ILE A 73 3.90 7.46 1.83
CA ILE A 73 2.98 6.73 2.70
C ILE A 73 2.27 7.63 3.71
N TYR A 74 2.97 8.65 4.20
CA TYR A 74 2.43 9.61 5.16
C TYR A 74 1.54 10.64 4.48
N VAL A 75 1.83 11.00 3.22
CA VAL A 75 0.93 11.79 2.38
C VAL A 75 -0.36 11.01 2.10
N GLN A 76 -0.28 9.73 1.72
CA GLN A 76 -1.47 8.86 1.57
C GLN A 76 -2.28 8.81 2.87
N THR A 77 -1.61 8.59 4.01
CA THR A 77 -2.25 8.55 5.32
C THR A 77 -2.96 9.87 5.63
N ARG A 78 -2.30 11.01 5.40
CA ARG A 78 -2.90 12.35 5.55
C ARG A 78 -4.12 12.55 4.65
N ARG A 79 -4.11 12.03 3.43
CA ARG A 79 -5.22 12.14 2.48
C ARG A 79 -6.48 11.41 2.94
N LEU A 80 -6.38 10.40 3.80
CA LEU A 80 -7.55 9.76 4.40
C LEU A 80 -8.44 10.74 5.18
N LEU A 81 -7.88 11.83 5.72
CA LEU A 81 -8.66 12.90 6.36
C LEU A 81 -9.68 13.58 5.43
N ARG A 82 -9.47 13.50 4.11
CA ARG A 82 -10.42 14.01 3.10
C ARG A 82 -11.54 13.00 2.82
N ALA A 83 -11.31 11.71 3.10
CA ALA A 83 -12.32 10.67 3.00
C ALA A 83 -13.20 10.56 4.26
N GLY A 84 -12.70 11.02 5.41
CA GLY A 84 -13.47 11.13 6.65
C GLY A 84 -12.62 11.57 7.84
N PRO A 85 -13.25 12.04 8.93
CA PRO A 85 -12.52 12.47 10.11
C PRO A 85 -11.83 11.30 10.81
N MET A 86 -10.53 11.45 11.06
CA MET A 86 -9.71 10.49 11.81
C MET A 86 -8.96 11.19 12.94
N THR A 87 -8.73 10.47 14.03
CA THR A 87 -7.84 10.85 15.13
C THR A 87 -6.38 10.58 14.75
N SER A 88 -5.44 11.19 15.48
CA SER A 88 -4.01 10.95 15.29
C SER A 88 -3.62 9.47 15.49
N ASP A 89 -4.25 8.79 16.44
CA ASP A 89 -4.01 7.36 16.68
C ASP A 89 -4.57 6.48 15.56
N GLU A 90 -5.70 6.86 14.96
CA GLU A 90 -6.23 6.18 13.77
C GLU A 90 -5.30 6.36 12.57
N LEU A 91 -4.78 7.56 12.34
CA LEU A 91 -3.79 7.79 11.27
C LEU A 91 -2.51 6.98 11.47
N ARG A 92 -2.01 6.91 12.72
CA ARG A 92 -0.85 6.08 13.08
C ARG A 92 -1.10 4.59 12.78
N ARG A 93 -2.32 4.10 13.00
CA ARG A 93 -2.73 2.73 12.68
C ARG A 93 -2.99 2.50 11.19
N ALA A 94 -3.38 3.53 10.44
CA ALA A 94 -3.64 3.41 9.01
C ALA A 94 -2.36 3.31 8.17
N ALA A 95 -1.29 4.00 8.58
CA ALA A 95 0.00 3.97 7.87
C ALA A 95 0.56 2.55 7.61
N PRO A 96 0.66 1.64 8.61
CA PRO A 96 1.13 0.28 8.36
C PRO A 96 0.19 -0.52 7.45
N ILE A 97 -1.13 -0.33 7.53
CA ILE A 97 -2.09 -0.97 6.62
C ILE A 97 -1.78 -0.54 5.18
N LEU A 98 -1.65 0.76 4.94
CA LEU A 98 -1.32 1.28 3.61
C LEU A 98 0.05 0.74 3.13
N GLN A 99 1.03 0.60 4.02
CA GLN A 99 2.37 0.11 3.67
C GLN A 99 2.31 -1.36 3.22
N ASP A 100 1.67 -2.21 4.01
CA ASP A 100 1.54 -3.65 3.73
C ASP A 100 0.84 -3.87 2.37
N TRP A 101 -0.21 -3.11 2.09
CA TRP A 101 -0.91 -3.16 0.82
C TRP A 101 -0.07 -2.61 -0.34
N GLN A 102 0.72 -1.56 -0.13
CA GLN A 102 1.55 -0.99 -1.17
C GLN A 102 2.62 -1.98 -1.65
N GLU A 103 3.23 -2.74 -0.74
CA GLU A 103 4.16 -3.82 -1.07
C GLU A 103 3.47 -4.92 -1.90
N GLN A 104 2.27 -5.35 -1.49
CA GLN A 104 1.50 -6.36 -2.21
C GLN A 104 1.07 -5.90 -3.61
N ILE A 105 0.63 -4.65 -3.75
CA ILE A 105 0.22 -4.04 -5.03
C ILE A 105 1.44 -3.91 -5.96
N ALA A 106 2.58 -3.47 -5.43
CA ALA A 106 3.81 -3.34 -6.20
C ALA A 106 4.34 -4.68 -6.73
N GLY A 107 4.09 -5.77 -6.00
CA GLY A 107 4.42 -7.13 -6.41
C GLY A 107 3.58 -7.72 -7.55
N GLN A 108 2.48 -7.05 -7.96
CA GLN A 108 1.61 -7.58 -9.02
C GLN A 108 2.03 -7.15 -10.43
N ALA A 109 2.07 -8.12 -11.35
CA ALA A 109 2.40 -7.86 -12.75
C ALA A 109 1.25 -7.26 -13.59
N HIS A 110 -0.01 -7.54 -13.21
CA HIS A 110 -1.19 -7.15 -14.01
C HIS A 110 -1.98 -6.00 -13.37
N GLU A 111 -2.40 -5.04 -14.19
CA GLU A 111 -3.19 -3.88 -13.71
C GLU A 111 -4.53 -4.30 -13.11
N GLY A 112 -5.20 -5.32 -13.67
CA GLY A 112 -6.44 -5.86 -13.10
C GLY A 112 -6.25 -6.34 -11.65
N SER A 113 -5.15 -7.03 -11.38
CA SER A 113 -4.80 -7.49 -10.03
C SER A 113 -4.49 -6.31 -9.11
N ARG A 114 -3.71 -5.32 -9.57
CA ARG A 114 -3.41 -4.10 -8.80
C ARG A 114 -4.70 -3.37 -8.41
N ARG A 115 -5.63 -3.20 -9.34
CA ARG A 115 -6.93 -2.58 -9.09
C ARG A 115 -7.75 -3.36 -8.07
N ALA A 116 -7.79 -4.69 -8.16
CA ALA A 116 -8.50 -5.52 -7.20
C ALA A 116 -7.92 -5.38 -5.77
N LEU A 117 -6.59 -5.37 -5.64
CA LEU A 117 -5.92 -5.16 -4.35
C LEU A 117 -6.14 -3.74 -3.80
N ARG A 118 -6.12 -2.70 -4.65
CA ARG A 118 -6.50 -1.33 -4.22
C ARG A 118 -7.93 -1.30 -3.68
N ALA A 119 -8.86 -1.98 -4.33
CA ALA A 119 -10.26 -2.05 -3.86
C ALA A 119 -10.39 -2.81 -2.54
N GLU A 120 -9.60 -3.87 -2.32
CA GLU A 120 -9.58 -4.60 -1.05
C GLU A 120 -8.95 -3.76 0.08
N ARG A 121 -7.81 -3.12 -0.17
CA ARG A 121 -7.20 -2.13 0.73
C ARG A 121 -8.21 -1.07 1.18
N ASN A 122 -8.96 -0.49 0.23
CA ASN A 122 -9.94 0.55 0.56
C ASN A 122 -11.08 0.01 1.43
N ARG A 123 -11.53 -1.23 1.19
CA ARG A 123 -12.52 -1.91 2.02
C ARG A 123 -12.00 -2.19 3.43
N GLU A 124 -10.75 -2.65 3.56
CA GLU A 124 -10.12 -2.88 4.86
C GLU A 124 -9.98 -1.58 5.66
N LEU A 125 -9.53 -0.48 5.03
CA LEU A 125 -9.44 0.83 5.68
C LEU A 125 -10.82 1.31 6.17
N ALA A 126 -11.86 1.20 5.35
CA ALA A 126 -13.21 1.57 5.75
C ALA A 126 -13.77 0.68 6.88
N ALA A 127 -13.43 -0.61 6.89
CA ALA A 127 -13.80 -1.54 7.96
C ALA A 127 -13.06 -1.24 9.27
N ALA A 128 -11.76 -0.89 9.19
CA ALA A 128 -10.93 -0.55 10.35
C ALA A 128 -11.28 0.82 10.95
N PHE A 129 -11.76 1.75 10.12
CA PHE A 129 -12.03 3.14 10.49
C PHE A 129 -13.44 3.54 10.05
N SER A 130 -14.42 3.33 10.94
CA SER A 130 -15.86 3.48 10.64
C SER A 130 -16.33 4.85 10.15
N ARG A 131 -15.49 5.89 10.31
CA ARG A 131 -15.78 7.25 9.85
C ARG A 131 -15.30 7.53 8.43
N LEU A 132 -14.53 6.63 7.84
CA LEU A 132 -14.07 6.74 6.46
C LEU A 132 -15.13 6.25 5.49
N ASP A 133 -15.32 7.00 4.41
CA ASP A 133 -16.16 6.61 3.28
C ASP A 133 -15.31 5.89 2.23
N VAL A 134 -15.64 4.62 1.93
CA VAL A 134 -14.87 3.77 1.01
C VAL A 134 -14.73 4.37 -0.39
N HIS A 135 -15.76 5.04 -0.90
CA HIS A 135 -15.71 5.67 -2.22
C HIS A 135 -14.84 6.92 -2.23
N LYS A 136 -14.86 7.69 -1.14
CA LYS A 136 -13.95 8.83 -0.99
C LYS A 136 -12.49 8.39 -0.79
N ILE A 137 -12.24 7.27 -0.11
CA ILE A 137 -10.90 6.68 -0.03
C ILE A 137 -10.37 6.39 -1.43
N GLU A 138 -11.16 5.68 -2.25
CA GLU A 138 -10.80 5.34 -3.63
C GLU A 138 -10.48 6.61 -4.43
N LEU A 139 -11.39 7.59 -4.41
CA LEU A 139 -11.21 8.85 -5.13
C LEU A 139 -9.93 9.59 -4.73
N GLU A 140 -9.67 9.74 -3.43
CA GLU A 140 -8.54 10.53 -2.94
C GLU A 140 -7.19 9.83 -3.15
N LEU A 141 -7.15 8.50 -3.00
CA LEU A 141 -5.92 7.74 -3.23
C LEU A 141 -5.61 7.56 -4.72
N ASP A 142 -6.61 7.37 -5.58
CA ASP A 142 -6.39 7.32 -7.03
C ASP A 142 -5.95 8.69 -7.58
N ARG A 143 -6.54 9.78 -7.06
CA ARG A 143 -6.07 11.14 -7.37
C ARG A 143 -4.61 11.32 -6.97
N LEU A 144 -4.21 10.86 -5.79
CA LEU A 144 -2.83 10.95 -5.33
C LEU A 144 -1.89 10.09 -6.18
N ASP A 145 -2.28 8.86 -6.54
CA ASP A 145 -1.50 8.00 -7.43
C ASP A 145 -1.24 8.70 -8.78
N ALA A 146 -2.26 9.35 -9.36
CA ALA A 146 -2.11 10.14 -10.59
C ALA A 146 -1.15 11.34 -10.41
N GLN A 147 -1.23 12.04 -9.26
CA GLN A 147 -0.31 13.15 -8.94
C GLN A 147 1.14 12.66 -8.81
N LEU A 148 1.36 11.51 -8.17
CA LEU A 148 2.68 10.90 -8.01
C LEU A 148 3.25 10.40 -9.35
N MET A 149 2.41 9.83 -10.21
CA MET A 149 2.82 9.42 -11.56
C MET A 149 3.23 10.63 -12.42
N ALA A 150 2.43 11.69 -12.42
CA ALA A 150 2.79 12.93 -13.12
C ALA A 150 4.12 13.51 -12.62
N ALA A 151 4.33 13.55 -11.30
CA ALA A 151 5.58 14.02 -10.71
C ALA A 151 6.79 13.14 -11.09
N ARG A 152 6.60 11.83 -11.26
CA ARG A 152 7.65 10.90 -11.71
C ARG A 152 8.03 11.13 -13.18
N ASP A 153 7.04 11.22 -14.06
CA ASP A 153 7.24 11.28 -15.50
C ASP A 153 7.91 12.60 -15.94
N HIS A 154 7.70 13.69 -15.20
CA HIS A 154 8.38 14.97 -15.44
C HIS A 154 9.90 14.94 -15.21
N ARG A 155 10.43 13.91 -14.55
CA ARG A 155 11.88 13.74 -14.34
C ARG A 155 12.56 12.94 -15.46
N ALA A 156 11.79 12.27 -16.32
CA ALA A 156 12.36 11.54 -17.45
C ALA A 156 12.90 12.56 -18.49
N PRO A 157 14.22 12.55 -18.79
CA PRO A 157 14.83 13.46 -19.75
C PRO A 157 14.35 13.25 -21.18
#